data_AF-A0A2D7BTH0-F1
#
_entry.id   AF-A0A2D7BTH0-F1
#
_cell.length_a   1.000
_cell.length_b   1.000
_cell.length_c   1.000
_cell.angle_alpha   90.00
_cell.angle_beta   90.00
_cell.angle_gamma   90.00
#
_symmetry.space_group_name_H-M   'P 1'
#
loop_
_entity.id
_entity.type
_entity.pdbx_description
1 polymer ?
#
loop_
_entity_poly.entity_id
_entity_poly.type
_entity_poly.pdbx_seq_one_letter_code
_entity_poly.pdbx_strand_id
1 'polypeptide(L)'
;MADNLMENWSETKAALTDGLTGTKKSVMETTLENTKTYLSEAATGGATQAGNIATLNKVILPVIRRVMPTVIANEIVGVQPMTGPVGQIHTLRVRYAETFDSAVAGDEALSPFQIATGYSGNATTNRGEATSALEGLGGKKLSIQVLKQTVEAKTRKLSARWTFEAAQDAQSMHGLDVEAEIMQALAQEITAEIDQEIIASLTSLAGAAADTYAQGSVSGTATFVGDEHAALAVLINKNANTIAARTRRGAGNWAVVSPTVLTVLQSATTSAFARSTEGAFEAPTNTKFVGTLNGTMRIYVNQYAADDDVLVGYKGATETDAAAFYCPYIPLMSSGTVLDPGTFEPVVSFMTRYGYVELSNQASSLGNAADYLSKIAVTTGQLAFT
;
A
#
# COMPACT_ATOMS: atom_id res chain seq x y z
N MET A 1 7.03 1.68 -52.92
CA MET A 1 7.43 0.57 -53.81
C MET A 1 8.73 0.87 -54.58
N ALA A 2 9.07 2.14 -54.86
CA ALA A 2 10.34 2.51 -55.50
C ALA A 2 11.57 2.41 -54.57
N ASP A 3 11.42 2.71 -53.27
CA ASP A 3 12.55 2.66 -52.32
C ASP A 3 13.15 1.25 -52.12
N ASN A 4 12.30 0.21 -52.07
CA ASN A 4 12.76 -1.17 -51.91
C ASN A 4 13.62 -1.68 -53.09
N LEU A 5 13.52 -1.04 -54.26
CA LEU A 5 14.23 -1.46 -55.48
C LEU A 5 15.68 -0.93 -55.50
N MET A 6 15.97 0.10 -54.71
CA MET A 6 17.29 0.76 -54.64
C MET A 6 18.18 0.23 -53.51
N GLU A 7 17.58 -0.31 -52.45
CA GLU A 7 18.30 -0.87 -51.30
C GLU A 7 19.08 -2.16 -51.66
N ASN A 8 18.53 -2.97 -52.59
CA ASN A 8 19.14 -4.21 -53.10
C ASN A 8 19.49 -4.14 -54.60
N TRP A 9 20.15 -3.05 -55.03
CA TRP A 9 20.46 -2.80 -56.44
C TRP A 9 21.36 -3.86 -57.10
N SER A 10 22.28 -4.47 -56.35
CA SER A 10 23.19 -5.50 -56.87
C SER A 10 22.45 -6.75 -57.33
N GLU A 11 21.52 -7.25 -56.51
CA GLU A 11 20.70 -8.42 -56.81
C GLU A 11 19.69 -8.12 -57.93
N THR A 12 19.12 -6.91 -57.91
CA THR A 12 18.17 -6.47 -58.94
C THR A 12 18.84 -6.31 -60.31
N LYS A 13 20.06 -5.76 -60.36
CA LYS A 13 20.87 -5.67 -61.58
C LYS A 13 21.26 -7.04 -62.13
N ALA A 14 21.58 -7.99 -61.24
CA ALA A 14 21.87 -9.36 -61.64
C ALA A 14 20.64 -10.05 -62.26
N ALA A 15 19.45 -9.87 -61.68
CA ALA A 15 18.20 -10.40 -62.21
C ALA A 15 17.80 -9.76 -63.56
N LEU A 16 17.98 -8.45 -63.73
CA LEU A 16 17.62 -7.73 -64.96
C LEU A 16 18.59 -7.97 -66.12
N THR A 17 19.79 -8.47 -65.84
CA THR A 17 20.81 -8.82 -66.85
C THR A 17 20.95 -10.33 -67.02
N ASP A 18 20.07 -11.11 -66.39
CA ASP A 18 20.05 -12.55 -66.52
C ASP A 18 19.68 -12.95 -67.97
N GLY A 19 20.43 -13.91 -68.52
CA GLY A 19 20.32 -14.33 -69.91
C GLY A 19 21.12 -13.51 -70.95
N LEU A 20 21.79 -12.41 -70.58
CA LEU A 20 22.70 -11.68 -71.48
C LEU A 20 24.16 -12.10 -71.25
N THR A 21 24.93 -12.28 -72.33
CA THR A 21 26.35 -12.68 -72.27
C THR A 21 27.26 -11.75 -73.07
N GLY A 22 28.54 -11.66 -72.66
CA GLY A 22 29.57 -10.88 -73.34
C GLY A 22 29.30 -9.37 -73.36
N THR A 23 29.64 -8.71 -74.47
CA THR A 23 29.57 -7.25 -74.63
C THR A 23 28.17 -6.67 -74.41
N LYS A 24 27.11 -7.42 -74.74
CA LYS A 24 25.73 -6.98 -74.56
C LYS A 24 25.36 -6.81 -73.08
N LYS A 25 25.85 -7.70 -72.22
CA LYS A 25 25.66 -7.59 -70.76
C LYS A 25 26.35 -6.35 -70.22
N SER A 26 27.61 -6.12 -70.60
CA SER A 26 28.38 -4.96 -70.13
C SER A 26 27.77 -3.62 -70.56
N VAL A 27 27.26 -3.53 -71.80
CA VAL A 27 26.55 -2.32 -72.27
C VAL A 27 25.25 -2.11 -71.49
N MET A 28 24.47 -3.16 -71.25
CA MET A 28 23.23 -3.08 -70.48
C MET A 28 23.46 -2.75 -69.00
N GLU A 29 24.50 -3.29 -68.38
CA GLU A 29 24.90 -2.93 -67.01
C GLU A 29 25.29 -1.46 -66.92
N THR A 30 26.03 -0.96 -67.91
CA THR A 30 26.45 0.45 -67.96
C THR A 30 25.27 1.39 -68.17
N THR A 31 24.32 1.04 -69.05
CA THR A 31 23.11 1.85 -69.25
C THR A 31 22.20 1.83 -68.03
N LEU A 32 22.06 0.69 -67.33
CA LEU A 32 21.30 0.59 -66.09
C LEU A 32 21.93 1.41 -64.96
N GLU A 33 23.26 1.41 -64.82
CA GLU A 33 23.95 2.22 -63.80
C GLU A 33 23.85 3.73 -64.11
N ASN A 34 23.94 4.11 -65.39
CA ASN A 34 23.72 5.50 -65.83
C ASN A 34 22.25 5.92 -65.60
N THR A 35 21.29 5.03 -65.84
CA THR A 35 19.86 5.29 -65.61
C THR A 35 19.55 5.44 -64.13
N LYS A 36 20.15 4.61 -63.26
CA LYS A 36 20.08 4.78 -61.80
C LYS A 36 20.64 6.12 -61.36
N THR A 37 21.82 6.48 -61.87
CA THR A 37 22.47 7.77 -61.55
C THR A 37 21.57 8.93 -61.97
N TYR A 38 20.97 8.86 -63.17
CA TYR A 38 20.00 9.85 -63.65
C TYR A 38 18.72 9.89 -62.80
N LEU A 39 18.21 8.74 -62.34
CA LEU A 39 17.06 8.66 -61.43
C LEU A 39 17.38 9.21 -60.03
N SER A 40 18.60 9.03 -59.53
CA SER A 40 19.06 9.67 -58.30
C SER A 40 19.32 11.16 -58.46
N GLU A 41 19.79 11.61 -59.62
CA GLU A 41 19.94 13.04 -59.95
C GLU A 41 18.57 13.72 -60.18
N ALA A 42 17.58 13.02 -60.73
CA ALA A 42 16.20 13.47 -60.81
C ALA A 42 15.54 13.59 -59.42
N ALA A 43 16.12 12.98 -58.38
CA ALA A 43 15.74 13.12 -56.98
C ALA A 43 16.56 14.21 -56.24
N THR A 44 17.22 15.13 -56.94
CA THR A 44 17.85 16.31 -56.33
C THR A 44 16.80 17.39 -56.07
N GLY A 45 16.90 18.10 -54.95
CA GLY A 45 15.89 19.01 -54.35
C GLY A 45 15.42 20.21 -55.20
N GLY A 46 14.71 19.91 -56.28
CA GLY A 46 14.17 20.86 -57.25
C GLY A 46 13.33 20.22 -58.36
N ALA A 47 13.28 18.89 -58.48
CA ALA A 47 12.27 18.23 -59.31
C ALA A 47 10.89 18.41 -58.67
N THR A 48 9.97 19.01 -59.41
CA THR A 48 8.58 19.24 -59.03
C THR A 48 7.84 17.90 -58.90
N GLN A 49 8.11 17.15 -57.84
CA GLN A 49 7.08 16.28 -57.27
C GLN A 49 5.87 17.17 -57.00
N ALA A 50 4.67 16.62 -57.19
CA ALA A 50 3.43 17.26 -56.76
C ALA A 50 3.47 17.47 -55.23
N GLY A 51 4.20 18.50 -54.80
CA GLY A 51 4.42 18.92 -53.43
C GLY A 51 3.22 19.71 -52.95
N ASN A 52 2.08 19.05 -52.96
CA ASN A 52 0.91 19.42 -52.17
C ASN A 52 0.04 18.18 -51.92
N ILE A 53 0.66 17.07 -51.52
CA ILE A 53 0.02 16.23 -50.52
C ILE A 53 0.78 16.56 -49.25
N ALA A 54 0.22 17.50 -48.47
CA ALA A 54 0.57 17.60 -47.07
C ALA A 54 0.29 16.22 -46.47
N THR A 55 1.31 15.39 -46.34
CA THR A 55 1.24 14.23 -45.45
C THR A 55 0.98 14.85 -44.09
N LEU A 56 -0.28 14.77 -43.66
CA LEU A 56 -0.68 15.27 -42.35
C LEU A 56 0.04 14.39 -41.35
N ASN A 57 1.21 14.83 -40.89
CA ASN A 57 1.89 14.19 -39.79
C ASN A 57 0.96 14.37 -38.60
N LYS A 58 0.27 13.28 -38.23
CA LYS A 58 -0.63 13.25 -37.10
C LYS A 58 0.24 13.41 -35.84
N VAL A 59 0.34 14.64 -35.33
CA VAL A 59 0.93 14.91 -34.02
C VAL A 59 -0.11 14.51 -32.99
N ILE A 60 0.05 13.32 -32.42
CA ILE A 60 -0.79 12.86 -31.31
C ILE A 60 -0.24 13.51 -30.05
N LEU A 61 -1.04 14.36 -29.39
CA LEU A 61 -0.71 14.85 -28.06
C LEU A 61 -0.70 13.66 -27.08
N PRO A 62 0.29 13.55 -26.19
CA PRO A 62 0.33 12.48 -25.20
C PRO A 62 -0.95 12.44 -24.37
N VAL A 63 -1.46 11.24 -24.12
CA VAL A 63 -2.60 11.04 -23.23
C VAL A 63 -2.11 11.18 -21.78
N ILE A 64 -2.77 12.04 -21.02
CA ILE A 64 -2.47 12.25 -19.60
C ILE A 64 -3.28 11.22 -18.79
N ARG A 65 -2.59 10.49 -17.91
CA ARG A 65 -3.19 9.58 -16.94
C ARG A 65 -3.15 10.19 -15.54
N ARG A 66 -4.15 9.84 -14.71
CA ARG A 66 -4.06 10.07 -13.27
C ARG A 66 -3.17 9.01 -12.65
N VAL A 67 -2.28 9.41 -11.75
CA VAL A 67 -1.43 8.48 -10.99
C VAL A 67 -2.30 7.72 -10.01
N MET A 68 -2.12 6.40 -9.96
CA MET A 68 -2.84 5.54 -9.03
C MET A 68 -2.33 5.73 -7.60
N PRO A 69 -3.21 5.54 -6.60
CA PRO A 69 -2.79 5.61 -5.21
C PRO A 69 -1.87 4.46 -4.82
N THR A 70 -1.02 4.71 -3.84
CA THR A 70 -0.14 3.69 -3.26
C THR A 70 -0.82 3.04 -2.04
N VAL A 71 -0.53 1.75 -1.81
CA VAL A 71 -1.20 0.91 -0.80
C VAL A 71 -0.32 0.72 0.44
N ILE A 72 -0.84 1.01 1.63
CA ILE A 72 -0.09 0.99 2.89
C ILE A 72 -0.32 -0.23 3.79
N ALA A 73 -1.41 -0.95 3.58
CA ALA A 73 -1.92 -2.02 4.45
C ALA A 73 -0.84 -3.00 4.93
N ASN A 74 -0.04 -3.56 4.03
CA ASN A 74 0.97 -4.57 4.37
C ASN A 74 2.01 -4.12 5.42
N GLU A 75 2.25 -2.81 5.56
CA GLU A 75 3.21 -2.26 6.53
C GLU A 75 2.63 -2.07 7.93
N ILE A 76 1.31 -1.95 8.03
CA ILE A 76 0.61 -1.55 9.25
C ILE A 76 -0.16 -2.71 9.90
N VAL A 77 -0.51 -3.76 9.14
CA VAL A 77 -1.13 -4.99 9.67
C VAL A 77 -0.22 -6.21 9.55
N GLY A 78 -0.52 -7.25 10.31
CA GLY A 78 0.14 -8.55 10.19
C GLY A 78 -0.40 -9.34 9.00
N VAL A 79 0.47 -10.00 8.23
CA VAL A 79 0.06 -10.80 7.06
C VAL A 79 0.17 -12.30 7.37
N GLN A 80 -0.95 -13.01 7.28
CA GLN A 80 -1.00 -14.46 7.51
C GLN A 80 -1.78 -15.19 6.41
N PRO A 81 -1.09 -15.74 5.40
CA PRO A 81 -1.73 -16.44 4.29
C PRO A 81 -2.59 -17.62 4.76
N MET A 82 -3.77 -17.78 4.16
CA MET A 82 -4.68 -18.89 4.44
C MET A 82 -4.51 -20.00 3.41
N THR A 83 -4.50 -21.26 3.86
CA THR A 83 -4.46 -22.44 2.97
C THR A 83 -5.85 -22.91 2.56
N GLY A 84 -6.88 -22.58 3.36
CA GLY A 84 -8.28 -22.91 3.10
C GLY A 84 -9.18 -21.69 3.26
N PRO A 85 -10.48 -21.80 2.90
CA PRO A 85 -11.42 -20.68 2.98
C PRO A 85 -11.71 -20.24 4.42
N VAL A 86 -11.48 -21.12 5.41
CA VAL A 86 -11.57 -20.80 6.84
C VAL A 86 -10.25 -21.16 7.52
N GLY A 87 -9.68 -20.21 8.24
CA GLY A 87 -8.48 -20.35 9.06
C GLY A 87 -8.83 -20.27 10.54
N GLN A 88 -7.91 -20.71 11.41
CA GLN A 88 -8.05 -20.58 12.85
C GLN A 88 -6.79 -19.96 13.43
N ILE A 89 -6.97 -18.89 14.18
CA ILE A 89 -5.92 -18.27 14.99
C ILE A 89 -6.06 -18.80 16.41
N HIS A 90 -4.96 -19.30 16.96
CA HIS A 90 -4.91 -19.81 18.32
C HIS A 90 -4.16 -18.84 19.22
N THR A 91 -4.72 -18.60 20.41
CA THR A 91 -4.14 -17.72 21.41
C THR A 91 -4.01 -18.47 22.74
N LEU A 92 -2.88 -18.34 23.43
CA LEU A 92 -2.60 -19.04 24.69
C LEU A 92 -2.69 -18.05 25.86
N ARG A 93 -3.70 -18.20 26.71
CA ARG A 93 -3.86 -17.40 27.94
C ARG A 93 -3.34 -18.14 29.16
N VAL A 94 -2.70 -17.39 30.06
CA VAL A 94 -2.32 -17.85 31.39
C VAL A 94 -3.25 -17.21 32.40
N ARG A 95 -3.94 -18.02 33.21
CA ARG A 95 -4.92 -17.58 34.21
C ARG A 95 -4.54 -18.03 35.61
N TYR A 96 -4.95 -17.27 36.61
CA TYR A 96 -4.91 -17.73 37.99
C TYR A 96 -5.90 -18.88 38.18
N ALA A 97 -5.44 -19.99 38.76
CA ALA A 97 -6.28 -21.18 38.95
C ALA A 97 -7.11 -21.13 40.25
N GLU A 98 -6.72 -20.29 41.20
CA GLU A 98 -7.33 -20.18 42.53
C GLU A 98 -7.58 -18.70 42.85
N THR A 99 -8.61 -18.41 43.65
CA THR A 99 -8.84 -17.06 44.19
C THR A 99 -8.01 -16.88 45.47
N PHE A 100 -7.14 -15.88 45.51
CA PHE A 100 -6.30 -15.57 46.66
C PHE A 100 -5.80 -14.12 46.60
N ASP A 101 -5.88 -13.41 47.72
CA ASP A 101 -5.61 -11.97 47.83
C ASP A 101 -6.29 -11.18 46.70
N SER A 102 -5.48 -10.56 45.84
CA SER A 102 -5.88 -9.70 44.72
C SER A 102 -6.08 -10.46 43.40
N ALA A 103 -5.89 -11.79 43.39
CA ALA A 103 -6.19 -12.64 42.24
C ALA A 103 -7.54 -13.34 42.41
N VAL A 104 -8.38 -13.31 41.38
CA VAL A 104 -9.56 -14.17 41.29
C VAL A 104 -9.29 -15.33 40.34
N ALA A 105 -9.80 -16.52 40.67
CA ALA A 105 -9.69 -17.68 39.78
C ALA A 105 -10.31 -17.34 38.41
N GLY A 106 -9.54 -17.53 37.34
CA GLY A 106 -9.92 -17.19 35.98
C GLY A 106 -9.39 -15.84 35.49
N ASP A 107 -8.87 -14.98 36.38
CA ASP A 107 -8.22 -13.73 35.99
C ASP A 107 -6.94 -14.01 35.20
N GLU A 108 -6.62 -13.13 34.24
CA GLU A 108 -5.44 -13.27 33.40
C GLU A 108 -4.17 -12.84 34.14
N ALA A 109 -3.23 -13.78 34.31
CA ALA A 109 -2.02 -13.56 35.11
C ALA A 109 -0.99 -12.65 34.44
N LEU A 110 -1.07 -12.50 33.12
CA LEU A 110 -0.17 -11.66 32.32
C LEU A 110 -0.86 -10.40 31.79
N SER A 111 -1.97 -9.99 32.41
CA SER A 111 -2.71 -8.80 32.01
C SER A 111 -1.83 -7.54 32.10
N PRO A 112 -1.92 -6.62 31.12
CA PRO A 112 -1.21 -5.36 31.15
C PRO A 112 -1.74 -4.41 32.24
N PHE A 113 -3.03 -4.52 32.59
CA PHE A 113 -3.73 -3.58 33.47
C PHE A 113 -3.61 -3.92 34.96
N GLN A 114 -3.51 -5.20 35.30
CA GLN A 114 -3.45 -5.65 36.69
C GLN A 114 -2.56 -6.90 36.80
N ILE A 115 -1.72 -6.93 37.82
CA ILE A 115 -0.96 -8.11 38.23
C ILE A 115 -1.36 -8.38 39.68
N ALA A 116 -1.65 -9.63 40.01
CA ALA A 116 -1.95 -9.97 41.39
C ALA A 116 -0.73 -9.75 42.29
N THR A 117 -0.93 -8.98 43.35
CA THR A 117 0.00 -8.88 44.46
C THR A 117 -0.20 -10.06 45.39
N GLY A 118 0.85 -10.57 46.03
CA GLY A 118 0.71 -11.60 47.06
C GLY A 118 0.25 -12.99 46.61
N TYR A 119 -0.12 -13.23 45.34
CA TYR A 119 -0.62 -14.54 44.88
C TYR A 119 0.35 -15.70 45.17
N SER A 120 1.65 -15.45 45.05
CA SER A 120 2.71 -16.41 45.34
C SER A 120 3.26 -16.32 46.77
N GLY A 121 2.67 -15.49 47.64
CA GLY A 121 3.20 -15.15 48.95
C GLY A 121 2.12 -14.85 49.99
N ASN A 122 2.40 -13.90 50.86
CA ASN A 122 1.52 -13.58 51.99
C ASN A 122 0.46 -12.56 51.58
N ALA A 123 -0.83 -12.93 51.72
CA ALA A 123 -1.96 -12.07 51.36
C ALA A 123 -2.08 -10.78 52.19
N THR A 124 -1.57 -10.77 53.43
CA THR A 124 -1.72 -9.60 54.32
C THR A 124 -0.67 -8.53 54.02
N THR A 125 0.54 -8.94 53.65
CA THR A 125 1.68 -8.03 53.47
C THR A 125 2.06 -7.82 52.01
N ASN A 126 1.55 -8.64 51.09
CA ASN A 126 1.95 -8.67 49.68
C ASN A 126 3.46 -8.86 49.47
N ARG A 127 4.12 -9.55 50.41
CA ARG A 127 5.54 -9.93 50.35
C ARG A 127 5.68 -11.45 50.26
N GLY A 128 6.92 -11.92 50.16
CA GLY A 128 7.22 -13.34 50.31
C GLY A 128 6.69 -13.86 51.64
N GLU A 129 6.09 -15.05 51.62
CA GLU A 129 5.61 -15.72 52.83
C GLU A 129 6.77 -16.33 53.64
N ALA A 130 6.58 -16.52 54.94
CA ALA A 130 7.57 -17.19 55.77
C ALA A 130 7.80 -18.63 55.30
N THR A 131 9.07 -19.05 55.20
CA THR A 131 9.43 -20.41 54.73
C THR A 131 8.71 -21.50 55.51
N SER A 132 8.58 -21.35 56.83
CA SER A 132 7.87 -22.29 57.70
C SER A 132 6.39 -22.48 57.38
N ALA A 133 5.76 -21.51 56.70
CA ALA A 133 4.36 -21.57 56.30
C ALA A 133 4.15 -22.21 54.92
N LEU A 134 5.18 -22.24 54.07
CA LEU A 134 5.12 -22.85 52.73
C LEU A 134 5.92 -24.14 52.60
N GLU A 135 6.66 -24.54 53.63
CA GLU A 135 7.42 -25.78 53.63
C GLU A 135 6.48 -27.00 53.50
N GLY A 136 6.69 -27.81 52.46
CA GLY A 136 5.86 -28.98 52.15
C GLY A 136 4.59 -28.69 51.33
N LEU A 137 4.31 -27.43 50.99
CA LEU A 137 3.16 -27.06 50.14
C LEU A 137 3.58 -26.83 48.69
N GLY A 138 2.73 -27.24 47.74
CA GLY A 138 2.98 -27.11 46.30
C GLY A 138 2.79 -25.70 45.71
N GLY A 139 2.50 -24.70 46.55
CA GLY A 139 2.22 -23.33 46.11
C GLY A 139 0.88 -23.18 45.39
N LYS A 140 0.62 -21.94 44.94
CA LYS A 140 -0.59 -21.58 44.19
C LYS A 140 -0.43 -21.89 42.71
N LYS A 141 -1.53 -22.31 42.07
CA LYS A 141 -1.51 -22.85 40.70
C LYS A 141 -1.83 -21.79 39.66
N LEU A 142 -1.25 -21.94 38.47
CA LEU A 142 -1.66 -21.23 37.26
C LEU A 142 -2.28 -22.24 36.29
N SER A 143 -3.21 -21.78 35.47
CA SER A 143 -3.86 -22.55 34.42
C SER A 143 -3.50 -21.96 33.06
N ILE A 144 -3.33 -22.82 32.06
CA ILE A 144 -3.10 -22.42 30.67
C ILE A 144 -4.31 -22.81 29.86
N GLN A 145 -4.86 -21.85 29.10
CA GLN A 145 -5.99 -22.07 28.21
C GLN A 145 -5.62 -21.67 26.79
N VAL A 146 -5.84 -22.56 25.83
CA VAL A 146 -5.73 -22.23 24.40
C VAL A 146 -7.11 -21.90 23.88
N LEU A 147 -7.29 -20.68 23.39
CA LEU A 147 -8.50 -20.19 22.74
C LEU A 147 -8.29 -20.18 21.23
N LYS A 148 -9.39 -20.29 20.49
CA LYS A 148 -9.40 -20.25 19.03
C LYS A 148 -10.36 -19.19 18.52
N GLN A 149 -9.97 -18.52 17.45
CA GLN A 149 -10.80 -17.61 16.68
C GLN A 149 -10.73 -17.99 15.21
N THR A 150 -11.88 -18.13 14.56
CA THR A 150 -11.96 -18.45 13.14
C THR A 150 -11.88 -17.19 12.29
N VAL A 151 -11.20 -17.30 11.15
CA VAL A 151 -11.14 -16.28 10.10
C VAL A 151 -11.75 -16.86 8.85
N GLU A 152 -12.70 -16.17 8.24
CA GLU A 152 -13.36 -16.60 7.00
C GLU A 152 -12.99 -15.66 5.85
N ALA A 153 -12.63 -16.24 4.71
CA ALA A 153 -12.26 -15.48 3.53
C ALA A 153 -13.50 -14.88 2.83
N LYS A 154 -13.53 -13.56 2.73
CA LYS A 154 -14.48 -12.77 1.94
C LYS A 154 -13.92 -12.55 0.53
N THR A 155 -14.77 -12.12 -0.39
CA THR A 155 -14.42 -11.98 -1.82
C THR A 155 -14.64 -10.54 -2.28
N ARG A 156 -13.70 -10.01 -3.06
CA ARG A 156 -13.88 -8.82 -3.90
C ARG A 156 -13.76 -9.22 -5.37
N LYS A 157 -14.57 -8.60 -6.23
CA LYS A 157 -14.54 -8.82 -7.68
C LYS A 157 -14.92 -7.56 -8.42
N LEU A 158 -14.23 -7.28 -9.52
CA LEU A 158 -14.60 -6.26 -10.49
C LEU A 158 -14.58 -6.87 -11.88
N SER A 159 -15.43 -6.38 -12.76
CA SER A 159 -15.49 -6.80 -14.16
C SER A 159 -15.60 -5.58 -15.06
N ALA A 160 -15.00 -5.67 -16.24
CA ALA A 160 -15.19 -4.68 -17.28
C ALA A 160 -15.53 -5.39 -18.59
N ARG A 161 -16.20 -4.63 -19.46
CA ARG A 161 -16.46 -4.98 -20.84
C ARG A 161 -16.08 -3.79 -21.71
N TRP A 162 -15.63 -4.04 -22.92
CA TRP A 162 -15.37 -3.01 -23.92
C TRP A 162 -15.76 -3.52 -25.29
N THR A 163 -16.07 -2.62 -26.21
CA THR A 163 -16.41 -2.99 -27.58
C THR A 163 -15.15 -3.05 -28.46
N PHE A 164 -15.19 -3.85 -29.52
CA PHE A 164 -14.08 -3.94 -30.45
C PHE A 164 -13.88 -2.63 -31.22
N GLU A 165 -14.96 -1.94 -31.54
CA GLU A 165 -14.95 -0.64 -32.21
C GLU A 165 -14.21 0.38 -31.34
N ALA A 166 -14.52 0.45 -30.04
CA ALA A 166 -13.86 1.36 -29.12
C ALA A 166 -12.37 1.04 -28.96
N ALA A 167 -11.99 -0.25 -28.93
CA ALA A 167 -10.59 -0.65 -28.87
C ALA A 167 -9.82 -0.31 -30.15
N GLN A 168 -10.42 -0.52 -31.33
CA GLN A 168 -9.83 -0.19 -32.61
C GLN A 168 -9.69 1.33 -32.79
N ASP A 169 -10.69 2.11 -32.39
CA ASP A 169 -10.66 3.57 -32.42
C ASP A 169 -9.60 4.11 -31.45
N ALA A 170 -9.54 3.60 -30.23
CA ALA A 170 -8.53 3.99 -29.25
C ALA A 170 -7.10 3.66 -29.72
N GLN A 171 -6.90 2.49 -30.33
CA GLN A 171 -5.60 2.09 -30.85
C GLN A 171 -5.19 2.92 -32.08
N SER A 172 -6.10 3.18 -33.02
CA SER A 172 -5.79 3.95 -34.23
C SER A 172 -5.64 5.46 -33.98
N MET A 173 -6.38 6.01 -33.00
CA MET A 173 -6.36 7.43 -32.69
C MET A 173 -5.33 7.81 -31.65
N HIS A 174 -5.19 7.00 -30.59
CA HIS A 174 -4.38 7.33 -29.42
C HIS A 174 -3.24 6.35 -29.17
N GLY A 175 -3.14 5.25 -29.94
CA GLY A 175 -2.13 4.21 -29.69
C GLY A 175 -2.31 3.51 -28.34
N LEU A 176 -3.54 3.52 -27.81
CA LEU A 176 -3.88 2.96 -26.51
C LEU A 176 -4.40 1.53 -26.65
N ASP A 177 -3.77 0.63 -25.92
CA ASP A 177 -4.28 -0.73 -25.69
C ASP A 177 -5.33 -0.69 -24.58
N VAL A 178 -6.60 -0.68 -24.98
CA VAL A 178 -7.76 -0.65 -24.08
C VAL A 178 -7.81 -1.88 -23.18
N GLU A 179 -7.40 -3.05 -23.67
CA GLU A 179 -7.39 -4.28 -22.89
C GLU A 179 -6.39 -4.17 -21.74
N ALA A 180 -5.14 -3.79 -22.05
CA ALA A 180 -4.11 -3.61 -21.03
C ALA A 180 -4.48 -2.51 -20.01
N GLU A 181 -5.04 -1.39 -20.46
CA GLU A 181 -5.39 -0.26 -19.59
C GLU A 181 -6.52 -0.64 -18.61
N ILE A 182 -7.57 -1.29 -19.10
CA ILE A 182 -8.68 -1.76 -18.25
C ILE A 182 -8.18 -2.80 -17.24
N MET A 183 -7.35 -3.75 -17.66
CA MET A 183 -6.80 -4.76 -16.76
C MET A 183 -5.98 -4.14 -15.62
N GLN A 184 -5.13 -3.16 -15.92
CA GLN A 184 -4.36 -2.45 -14.90
C GLN A 184 -5.26 -1.65 -13.97
N ALA A 185 -6.24 -0.92 -14.51
CA ALA A 185 -7.16 -0.12 -13.73
C ALA A 185 -7.97 -0.96 -12.74
N LEU A 186 -8.53 -2.09 -13.18
CA LEU A 186 -9.30 -2.98 -12.32
C LEU A 186 -8.44 -3.59 -11.19
N ALA A 187 -7.24 -4.04 -11.53
CA ALA A 187 -6.32 -4.64 -10.56
C ALA A 187 -5.95 -3.63 -9.46
N GLN A 188 -5.61 -2.41 -9.86
CA GLN A 188 -5.20 -1.35 -8.95
C GLN A 188 -6.37 -0.87 -8.09
N GLU A 189 -7.58 -0.74 -8.65
CA GLU A 189 -8.78 -0.34 -7.91
C GLU A 189 -9.09 -1.33 -6.77
N ILE A 190 -9.04 -2.64 -7.03
CA ILE A 190 -9.25 -3.65 -5.98
C ILE A 190 -8.22 -3.49 -4.86
N THR A 191 -6.95 -3.26 -5.19
CA THR A 191 -5.91 -3.10 -4.17
C THR A 191 -6.07 -1.82 -3.35
N ALA A 192 -6.49 -0.72 -3.96
CA ALA A 192 -6.74 0.55 -3.28
C ALA A 192 -7.96 0.45 -2.35
N GLU A 193 -9.01 -0.26 -2.78
CA GLU A 193 -10.21 -0.47 -1.97
C GLU A 193 -9.93 -1.32 -0.72
N ILE A 194 -9.11 -2.37 -0.85
CA ILE A 194 -8.65 -3.19 0.28
C ILE A 194 -7.85 -2.35 1.28
N ASP A 195 -6.99 -1.46 0.78
CA ASP A 195 -6.19 -0.57 1.62
C ASP A 195 -7.08 0.33 2.49
N GLN A 196 -8.04 1.00 1.86
CA GLN A 196 -8.95 1.92 2.56
C GLN A 196 -9.88 1.17 3.52
N GLU A 197 -10.33 -0.05 3.18
CA GLU A 197 -11.08 -0.90 4.11
C GLU A 197 -10.26 -1.18 5.39
N ILE A 198 -8.98 -1.52 5.23
CA ILE A 198 -8.11 -1.85 6.37
C ILE A 198 -7.87 -0.61 7.24
N ILE A 199 -7.54 0.54 6.63
CA ILE A 199 -7.31 1.79 7.38
C ILE A 199 -8.58 2.21 8.13
N ALA A 200 -9.76 2.14 7.47
CA ALA A 200 -11.03 2.48 8.08
C ALA A 200 -11.34 1.54 9.27
N SER A 201 -11.11 0.24 9.11
CA SER A 201 -11.32 -0.76 10.17
C SER A 201 -10.40 -0.50 11.37
N LEU A 202 -9.11 -0.24 11.14
CA LEU A 202 -8.16 0.13 12.20
C LEU A 202 -8.54 1.44 12.91
N THR A 203 -9.00 2.43 12.15
CA THR A 203 -9.43 3.73 12.72
C THR A 203 -10.68 3.56 13.60
N SER A 204 -11.62 2.72 13.19
CA SER A 204 -12.78 2.34 13.99
C SER A 204 -12.39 1.54 15.24
N LEU A 205 -11.45 0.60 15.10
CA LEU A 205 -10.94 -0.23 16.20
C LEU A 205 -10.21 0.60 17.27
N ALA A 206 -9.49 1.65 16.89
CA ALA A 206 -8.84 2.57 17.82
C ALA A 206 -9.86 3.32 18.72
N GLY A 207 -11.12 3.44 18.30
CA GLY A 207 -12.20 4.01 19.09
C GLY A 207 -12.10 5.52 19.28
N ALA A 208 -12.37 5.99 20.50
CA ALA A 208 -12.29 7.41 20.85
C ALA A 208 -10.83 7.89 20.89
N ALA A 209 -10.61 9.17 20.52
CA ALA A 209 -9.29 9.75 20.59
C ALA A 209 -8.79 9.82 22.04
N ALA A 210 -7.57 9.33 22.28
CA ALA A 210 -6.95 9.33 23.60
C ALA A 210 -6.45 10.73 23.99
N ASP A 211 -6.05 11.53 23.00
CA ASP A 211 -5.63 12.91 23.16
C ASP A 211 -6.20 13.75 22.01
N THR A 212 -6.30 15.06 22.23
CA THR A 212 -6.69 16.02 21.19
C THR A 212 -5.58 17.05 21.01
N TYR A 213 -5.10 17.21 19.79
CA TYR A 213 -4.21 18.29 19.40
C TYR A 213 -5.04 19.52 19.03
N ALA A 214 -4.87 20.59 19.81
CA ALA A 214 -5.46 21.89 19.58
C ALA A 214 -4.35 22.94 19.63
N GLN A 215 -3.94 23.45 18.46
CA GLN A 215 -2.78 24.34 18.31
C GLN A 215 -2.87 25.55 19.24
N GLY A 216 -4.02 26.24 19.28
CA GLY A 216 -4.20 27.43 20.11
C GLY A 216 -4.17 27.20 21.62
N SER A 217 -4.19 25.94 22.08
CA SER A 217 -4.10 25.57 23.50
C SER A 217 -2.70 25.12 23.92
N VAL A 218 -1.72 25.12 23.00
CA VAL A 218 -0.37 24.59 23.28
C VAL A 218 0.45 25.55 24.13
N SER A 219 0.50 26.85 23.80
CA SER A 219 1.40 27.80 24.46
C SER A 219 0.72 28.98 25.16
N GLY A 220 -0.61 29.10 25.09
CA GLY A 220 -1.38 30.23 25.66
C GLY A 220 -1.15 31.58 24.97
N THR A 221 0.08 31.90 24.57
CA THR A 221 0.43 33.02 23.68
C THR A 221 1.56 32.59 22.74
N ALA A 222 1.20 32.30 21.50
CA ALA A 222 2.13 31.86 20.46
C ALA A 222 3.17 32.95 20.15
N THR A 223 4.46 32.68 20.41
CA THR A 223 5.55 33.53 19.91
C THR A 223 6.02 33.04 18.53
N PHE A 224 6.05 31.72 18.31
CA PHE A 224 6.35 31.10 17.03
C PHE A 224 5.41 29.92 16.78
N VAL A 225 4.77 29.90 15.62
CA VAL A 225 3.81 28.85 15.21
C VAL A 225 4.46 27.47 15.14
N GLY A 226 5.73 27.39 14.72
CA GLY A 226 6.45 26.13 14.59
C GLY A 226 6.73 25.42 15.92
N ASP A 227 6.72 26.13 17.06
CA ASP A 227 6.84 25.51 18.38
C ASP A 227 5.52 24.83 18.79
N GLU A 228 4.38 25.41 18.38
CA GLU A 228 3.08 24.81 18.64
C GLU A 228 2.88 23.54 17.81
N HIS A 229 3.35 23.56 16.55
CA HIS A 229 3.37 22.37 15.69
C HIS A 229 4.22 21.23 16.26
N ALA A 230 5.30 21.54 16.99
CA ALA A 230 6.13 20.52 17.63
C ALA A 230 5.38 19.73 18.72
N ALA A 231 4.33 20.29 19.32
CA ALA A 231 3.54 19.59 20.33
C ALA A 231 2.80 18.36 19.78
N LEU A 232 2.44 18.37 18.49
CA LEU A 232 1.85 17.19 17.84
C LEU A 232 2.82 15.99 17.88
N ALA A 233 4.11 16.21 17.62
CA ALA A 233 5.12 15.17 17.71
C ALA A 233 5.23 14.61 19.14
N VAL A 234 5.11 15.46 20.16
CA VAL A 234 5.09 15.02 21.56
C VAL A 234 3.86 14.16 21.86
N LEU A 235 2.68 14.53 21.37
CA LEU A 235 1.46 13.74 21.52
C LEU A 235 1.56 12.38 20.85
N ILE A 236 2.15 12.30 19.65
CA ILE A 236 2.40 11.03 18.96
C ILE A 236 3.30 10.12 19.81
N ASN A 237 4.39 10.64 20.39
CA ASN A 237 5.28 9.88 21.25
C ASN A 237 4.61 9.44 22.56
N LYS A 238 3.81 10.30 23.18
CA LYS A 238 3.02 9.96 24.38
C LYS A 238 2.06 8.80 24.09
N ASN A 239 1.36 8.85 22.96
CA ASN A 239 0.45 7.80 22.53
C ASN A 239 1.18 6.50 22.20
N ALA A 240 2.34 6.58 21.56
CA ALA A 240 3.20 5.42 21.33
C ALA A 240 3.61 4.72 22.63
N ASN A 241 3.99 5.49 23.67
CA ASN A 241 4.31 4.93 24.98
C ASN A 241 3.08 4.37 25.71
N THR A 242 1.90 4.97 25.52
CA THR A 242 0.64 4.45 26.07
C THR A 242 0.28 3.11 25.44
N ILE A 243 0.53 2.92 24.14
CA ILE A 243 0.44 1.61 23.46
C ILE A 243 1.44 0.61 24.08
N ALA A 244 2.68 1.04 24.41
CA ALA A 244 3.65 0.17 25.08
C ALA A 244 3.14 -0.33 26.44
N ALA A 245 2.55 0.56 27.24
CA ALA A 245 2.00 0.21 28.54
C ALA A 245 0.82 -0.77 28.44
N ARG A 246 -0.07 -0.56 27.45
CA ARG A 246 -1.24 -1.41 27.22
C ARG A 246 -0.88 -2.77 26.60
N THR A 247 0.07 -2.84 25.67
CA THR A 247 0.40 -4.11 24.98
C THR A 247 1.50 -4.90 25.68
N ARG A 248 2.40 -4.25 26.43
CA ARG A 248 3.68 -4.81 26.92
C ARG A 248 4.54 -5.47 25.84
N ARG A 249 4.34 -5.11 24.56
CA ARG A 249 5.13 -5.59 23.42
C ARG A 249 6.18 -4.58 22.98
N GLY A 250 5.78 -3.31 22.89
CA GLY A 250 6.65 -2.21 22.48
C GLY A 250 5.85 -0.92 22.28
N ALA A 251 6.57 0.19 22.16
CA ALA A 251 5.96 1.47 21.82
C ALA A 251 5.49 1.46 20.36
N GLY A 252 4.41 2.20 20.09
CA GLY A 252 3.93 2.45 18.73
C GLY A 252 5.07 2.85 17.79
N ASN A 253 5.09 2.27 16.59
CA ASN A 253 6.20 2.37 15.65
C ASN A 253 5.79 2.76 14.23
N TRP A 254 4.50 2.98 14.00
CA TRP A 254 3.98 3.60 12.79
C TRP A 254 2.84 4.56 13.13
N ALA A 255 2.65 5.57 12.28
CA ALA A 255 1.47 6.42 12.30
C ALA A 255 0.98 6.70 10.88
N VAL A 256 -0.34 6.79 10.72
CA VAL A 256 -1.01 7.22 9.50
C VAL A 256 -1.60 8.60 9.74
N VAL A 257 -1.27 9.54 8.86
CA VAL A 257 -1.69 10.95 8.95
C VAL A 257 -2.36 11.40 7.66
N SER A 258 -3.18 12.45 7.74
CA SER A 258 -3.71 13.14 6.56
C SER A 258 -2.64 14.06 5.95
N PRO A 259 -2.81 14.52 4.69
CA PRO A 259 -1.90 15.48 4.07
C PRO A 259 -1.78 16.80 4.82
N THR A 260 -2.83 17.26 5.53
CA THR A 260 -2.80 18.49 6.32
C THR A 260 -1.98 18.31 7.59
N VAL A 261 -2.07 17.15 8.24
CA VAL A 261 -1.27 16.87 9.43
C VAL A 261 0.19 16.65 9.07
N LEU A 262 0.46 16.11 7.87
CA LEU A 262 1.81 16.03 7.36
C LEU A 262 2.46 17.42 7.26
N THR A 263 1.74 18.45 6.81
CA THR A 263 2.31 19.80 6.73
C THR A 263 2.64 20.34 8.12
N VAL A 264 1.78 20.11 9.13
CA VAL A 264 2.06 20.46 10.54
C VAL A 264 3.35 19.80 11.04
N LEU A 265 3.56 18.51 10.75
CA LEU A 265 4.77 17.79 11.16
C LEU A 265 6.03 18.34 10.48
N GLN A 266 5.91 18.79 9.23
CA GLN A 266 7.01 19.35 8.44
C GLN A 266 7.34 20.80 8.80
N SER A 267 6.37 21.59 9.24
CA SER A 267 6.57 23.01 9.59
C SER A 267 7.06 23.23 11.02
N ALA A 268 7.04 22.19 11.87
CA ALA A 268 7.50 22.28 13.25
C ALA A 268 8.99 22.62 13.35
N THR A 269 9.34 23.66 14.11
CA THR A 269 10.71 24.20 14.21
C THR A 269 11.66 23.27 14.97
N THR A 270 11.12 22.49 15.91
CA THR A 270 11.88 21.54 16.74
C THR A 270 11.49 20.09 16.45
N SER A 271 10.81 19.79 15.33
CA SER A 271 10.49 18.39 15.02
C SER A 271 11.74 17.62 14.59
N ALA A 272 11.97 16.47 15.23
CA ALA A 272 12.92 15.48 14.74
C ALA A 272 12.28 14.60 13.65
N PHE A 273 11.44 15.20 12.81
CA PHE A 273 10.86 14.54 11.65
C PHE A 273 11.90 14.54 10.52
N ALA A 274 12.50 13.39 10.28
CA ALA A 274 13.42 13.16 9.19
C ALA A 274 12.66 12.66 7.97
N ARG A 275 12.56 13.48 6.93
CA ARG A 275 11.97 13.09 5.65
C ARG A 275 12.80 11.95 5.04
N SER A 276 12.12 10.95 4.46
CA SER A 276 12.80 9.90 3.70
C SER A 276 13.45 10.51 2.46
N THR A 277 14.73 10.19 2.22
CA THR A 277 15.48 10.54 1.01
C THR A 277 15.49 9.42 -0.02
N GLU A 278 14.60 8.44 0.10
CA GLU A 278 14.53 7.33 -0.85
C GLU A 278 13.91 7.81 -2.17
N GLY A 279 14.79 8.20 -3.09
CA GLY A 279 14.49 8.79 -4.39
C GLY A 279 15.00 10.22 -4.44
N ALA A 280 15.94 10.50 -5.36
CA ALA A 280 16.39 11.86 -5.66
C ALA A 280 15.18 12.81 -5.84
N PHE A 281 15.40 14.09 -5.56
CA PHE A 281 14.44 15.21 -5.64
C PHE A 281 13.77 15.29 -7.03
N GLU A 282 12.82 14.40 -7.31
CA GLU A 282 12.05 14.29 -8.55
C GLU A 282 10.58 14.29 -8.17
N ALA A 283 9.96 15.48 -8.28
CA ALA A 283 8.51 15.70 -8.22
C ALA A 283 7.80 15.29 -6.90
N PRO A 284 6.56 15.74 -6.66
CA PRO A 284 5.71 15.18 -5.61
C PRO A 284 5.30 13.75 -6.03
N THR A 285 6.24 12.81 -5.93
CA THR A 285 5.93 11.39 -6.03
C THR A 285 5.15 10.99 -4.78
N ASN A 286 4.04 10.28 -5.02
CA ASN A 286 3.09 9.78 -4.02
C ASN A 286 3.74 8.68 -3.16
N THR A 287 4.81 9.02 -2.44
CA THR A 287 5.54 8.06 -1.60
C THR A 287 4.74 7.80 -0.33
N LYS A 288 4.27 6.56 -0.23
CA LYS A 288 3.55 5.99 0.91
C LYS A 288 4.20 6.31 2.26
N PHE A 289 5.52 6.20 2.30
CA PHE A 289 6.35 6.46 3.47
C PHE A 289 7.01 7.83 3.31
N VAL A 290 6.69 8.75 4.21
CA VAL A 290 7.15 10.14 4.08
C VAL A 290 8.39 10.41 4.92
N GLY A 291 8.61 9.63 5.98
CA GLY A 291 9.79 9.78 6.82
C GLY A 291 9.63 9.12 8.18
N THR A 292 10.66 9.30 9.01
CA THR A 292 10.62 8.86 10.41
C THR A 292 10.52 10.05 11.34
N LEU A 293 9.68 9.94 12.36
CA LEU A 293 9.67 10.84 13.51
C LEU A 293 10.59 10.26 14.59
N ASN A 294 11.54 11.06 15.09
CA ASN A 294 12.52 10.67 16.11
C ASN A 294 13.35 9.42 15.76
N GLY A 295 13.52 9.12 14.46
CA GLY A 295 14.30 7.99 13.96
C GLY A 295 13.66 6.60 14.15
N THR A 296 12.54 6.49 14.86
CA THR A 296 11.91 5.20 15.21
C THR A 296 10.48 5.05 14.73
N MET A 297 9.71 6.14 14.67
CA MET A 297 8.30 6.13 14.30
C MET A 297 8.15 6.34 12.80
N ARG A 298 7.62 5.35 12.06
CA ARG A 298 7.39 5.46 10.61
C ARG A 298 6.11 6.23 10.31
N ILE A 299 6.18 7.28 9.49
CA ILE A 299 5.01 8.09 9.15
C ILE A 299 4.55 7.78 7.72
N TYR A 300 3.28 7.39 7.61
CA TYR A 300 2.58 7.12 6.36
C TYR A 300 1.47 8.15 6.14
N VAL A 301 1.16 8.44 4.88
CA VAL A 301 0.10 9.39 4.53
C VAL A 301 -1.07 8.66 3.89
N ASN A 302 -2.27 8.91 4.40
CA ASN A 302 -3.51 8.52 3.71
C ASN A 302 -4.07 9.72 2.95
N GLN A 303 -3.96 9.70 1.62
CA GLN A 303 -4.48 10.77 0.77
C GLN A 303 -6.01 10.86 0.73
N TYR A 304 -6.69 9.77 1.10
CA TYR A 304 -8.16 9.67 1.12
C TYR A 304 -8.75 9.85 2.52
N ALA A 305 -7.96 10.35 3.47
CA ALA A 305 -8.43 10.59 4.84
C ALA A 305 -9.63 11.56 4.83
N ALA A 306 -10.74 11.15 5.43
CA ALA A 306 -11.94 11.98 5.57
C ALA A 306 -11.78 13.05 6.66
N ASP A 307 -10.97 12.73 7.68
CA ASP A 307 -10.68 13.58 8.84
C ASP A 307 -9.15 13.70 9.04
N ASP A 308 -8.74 14.66 9.85
CA ASP A 308 -7.33 14.94 10.15
C ASP A 308 -6.82 14.20 11.41
N ASP A 309 -7.55 13.18 11.87
CA ASP A 309 -7.13 12.37 13.00
C ASP A 309 -5.84 11.61 12.68
N VAL A 310 -4.95 11.52 13.67
CA VAL A 310 -3.71 10.73 13.57
C VAL A 310 -3.94 9.36 14.17
N LEU A 311 -3.76 8.32 13.37
CA LEU A 311 -3.77 6.94 13.83
C LEU A 311 -2.34 6.50 14.13
N VAL A 312 -2.05 6.21 15.40
CA VAL A 312 -0.76 5.64 15.84
C VAL A 312 -0.97 4.15 16.12
N GLY A 313 -0.03 3.31 15.72
CA GLY A 313 -0.12 1.89 15.99
C GLY A 313 1.22 1.21 16.22
N TYR A 314 1.13 -0.03 16.69
CA TYR A 314 2.26 -0.93 16.89
C TYR A 314 2.15 -2.17 15.99
N LYS A 315 3.23 -2.47 15.28
CA LYS A 315 3.45 -3.75 14.59
C LYS A 315 4.81 -4.31 15.01
N GLY A 316 4.86 -5.51 15.58
CA GLY A 316 6.10 -6.19 15.93
C GLY A 316 6.92 -6.61 14.71
N ALA A 317 8.13 -7.10 14.96
CA ALA A 317 9.01 -7.61 13.89
C ALA A 317 8.45 -8.89 13.22
N THR A 318 7.60 -9.63 13.93
CA THR A 318 6.91 -10.82 13.43
C THR A 318 5.49 -10.49 12.99
N GLU A 319 5.02 -11.09 11.91
CA GLU A 319 3.67 -10.90 11.34
C GLU A 319 2.52 -11.40 12.25
N THR A 320 2.85 -12.02 13.39
CA THR A 320 1.90 -12.47 14.42
C THR A 320 1.61 -11.41 15.48
N ASP A 321 2.35 -10.30 15.51
CA ASP A 321 2.24 -9.25 16.53
C ASP A 321 1.77 -7.95 15.89
N ALA A 322 0.46 -7.82 15.71
CA ALA A 322 -0.18 -6.66 15.11
C ALA A 322 -1.59 -6.46 15.66
N ALA A 323 -2.15 -5.27 15.46
CA ALA A 323 -3.53 -4.95 15.86
C ALA A 323 -4.57 -5.82 15.12
N ALA A 324 -4.36 -6.03 13.82
CA ALA A 324 -5.23 -6.80 12.96
C ALA A 324 -4.41 -7.66 11.99
N PHE A 325 -5.05 -8.68 11.43
CA PHE A 325 -4.44 -9.58 10.47
C PHE A 325 -5.16 -9.54 9.14
N TYR A 326 -4.39 -9.29 8.09
CA TYR A 326 -4.80 -9.48 6.70
C TYR A 326 -4.36 -10.88 6.26
N CYS A 327 -5.34 -11.70 5.90
CA CYS A 327 -5.15 -13.11 5.64
C CYS A 327 -5.48 -13.43 4.17
N PRO A 328 -4.55 -13.24 3.21
CA PRO A 328 -4.83 -13.51 1.81
C PRO A 328 -5.06 -15.02 1.60
N TYR A 329 -6.12 -15.37 0.87
CA TYR A 329 -6.42 -16.76 0.50
C TYR A 329 -6.19 -17.00 -0.99
N ILE A 330 -6.87 -16.23 -1.85
CA ILE A 330 -6.63 -16.24 -3.29
C ILE A 330 -6.14 -14.84 -3.66
N PRO A 331 -4.90 -14.71 -4.16
CA PRO A 331 -4.41 -13.42 -4.64
C PRO A 331 -5.25 -12.96 -5.83
N LEU A 332 -4.97 -11.76 -6.33
CA LEU A 332 -5.70 -11.22 -7.47
C LEU A 332 -5.60 -12.17 -8.68
N MET A 333 -6.74 -12.77 -9.06
CA MET A 333 -6.88 -13.70 -10.17
C MET A 333 -7.70 -13.05 -11.28
N SER A 334 -7.16 -13.04 -12.50
CA SER A 334 -7.88 -12.63 -13.71
C SER A 334 -8.58 -13.84 -14.33
N SER A 335 -9.79 -13.63 -14.86
CA SER A 335 -10.47 -14.60 -15.72
C SER A 335 -9.82 -14.77 -17.09
N GLY A 336 -8.93 -13.84 -17.46
CA GLY A 336 -8.59 -13.60 -18.87
C GLY A 336 -9.76 -12.94 -19.61
N THR A 337 -9.49 -12.49 -20.82
CA THR A 337 -10.49 -11.90 -21.71
C THR A 337 -11.35 -13.01 -22.32
N VAL A 338 -12.66 -12.94 -22.08
CA VAL A 338 -13.66 -13.89 -22.56
C VAL A 338 -14.67 -13.13 -23.43
N LEU A 339 -15.05 -13.72 -24.56
CA LEU A 339 -16.08 -13.15 -25.44
C LEU A 339 -17.46 -13.56 -24.94
N ASP A 340 -18.34 -12.58 -24.71
CA ASP A 340 -19.75 -12.85 -24.44
C ASP A 340 -20.41 -13.45 -25.69
N PRO A 341 -21.01 -14.65 -25.65
CA PRO A 341 -21.63 -15.27 -26.81
C PRO A 341 -22.87 -14.51 -27.34
N GLY A 342 -23.45 -13.61 -26.56
CA GLY A 342 -24.61 -12.81 -26.99
C GLY A 342 -24.20 -11.57 -27.79
N THR A 343 -23.20 -10.83 -27.29
CA THR A 343 -22.76 -9.54 -27.86
C THR A 343 -21.46 -9.63 -28.65
N PHE A 344 -20.70 -10.71 -28.47
CA PHE A 344 -19.32 -10.87 -28.94
C PHE A 344 -18.38 -9.77 -28.44
N GLU A 345 -18.71 -9.10 -27.34
CA GLU A 345 -17.82 -8.12 -26.72
C GLU A 345 -16.81 -8.82 -25.78
N PRO A 346 -15.55 -8.36 -25.76
CA PRO A 346 -14.58 -8.73 -24.73
C PRO A 346 -15.05 -8.37 -23.31
N VAL A 347 -14.96 -9.35 -22.41
CA VAL A 347 -15.25 -9.20 -20.97
C VAL A 347 -14.09 -9.76 -20.15
N VAL A 348 -13.67 -9.04 -19.12
CA VAL A 348 -12.66 -9.49 -18.16
C VAL A 348 -13.20 -9.33 -16.74
N SER A 349 -12.82 -10.24 -15.84
CA SER A 349 -13.10 -10.13 -14.42
C SER A 349 -11.84 -10.38 -13.60
N PHE A 350 -11.65 -9.57 -12.57
CA PHE A 350 -10.70 -9.83 -11.50
C PHE A 350 -11.43 -10.26 -10.24
N MET A 351 -10.84 -11.19 -9.50
CA MET A 351 -11.32 -11.59 -8.19
C MET A 351 -10.16 -11.77 -7.21
N THR A 352 -10.41 -11.50 -5.94
CA THR A 352 -9.51 -11.84 -4.84
C THR A 352 -10.32 -12.31 -3.64
N ARG A 353 -9.71 -13.17 -2.82
CA ARG A 353 -10.31 -13.66 -1.59
C ARG A 353 -9.34 -13.51 -0.44
N TYR A 354 -9.80 -12.92 0.65
CA TYR A 354 -8.99 -12.68 1.84
C TYR A 354 -9.87 -12.63 3.09
N GLY A 355 -9.29 -12.98 4.23
CA GLY A 355 -9.86 -12.72 5.54
C GLY A 355 -9.28 -11.45 6.14
N TYR A 356 -10.10 -10.71 6.87
CA TYR A 356 -9.65 -9.66 7.78
C TYR A 356 -10.17 -9.98 9.17
N VAL A 357 -9.29 -9.94 10.16
CA VAL A 357 -9.67 -10.26 11.54
C VAL A 357 -9.01 -9.32 12.53
N GLU A 358 -9.84 -8.86 13.45
CA GLU A 358 -9.44 -8.13 14.65
C GLU A 358 -9.66 -9.05 15.85
N LEU A 359 -8.65 -9.10 16.70
CA LEU A 359 -8.66 -9.89 17.93
C LEU A 359 -9.32 -9.06 19.05
N SER A 360 -10.59 -8.66 18.91
CA SER A 360 -11.26 -7.74 19.85
C SER A 360 -12.01 -8.43 21.00
N ASN A 361 -12.33 -9.73 20.85
CA ASN A 361 -13.10 -10.45 21.85
C ASN A 361 -12.23 -10.88 23.05
N GLN A 362 -12.39 -10.17 24.18
CA GLN A 362 -11.66 -10.48 25.42
C GLN A 362 -11.99 -11.87 26.01
N ALA A 363 -13.09 -12.50 25.61
CA ALA A 363 -13.41 -13.86 26.04
C ALA A 363 -12.70 -14.95 25.20
N SER A 364 -12.28 -14.65 23.97
CA SER A 364 -11.74 -15.65 23.00
C SER A 364 -10.36 -15.33 22.43
N SER A 365 -9.77 -14.18 22.74
CA SER A 365 -8.49 -13.72 22.17
C SER A 365 -7.55 -13.18 23.26
N LEU A 366 -6.24 -13.39 23.16
CA LEU A 366 -5.21 -12.87 24.07
C LEU A 366 -5.10 -11.34 24.13
N GLY A 367 -5.28 -10.64 23.01
CA GLY A 367 -5.06 -9.20 22.93
C GLY A 367 -6.40 -8.48 22.89
N ASN A 368 -6.48 -7.31 23.50
CA ASN A 368 -7.45 -6.32 23.05
C ASN A 368 -6.82 -5.65 21.83
N ALA A 369 -7.29 -5.99 20.62
CA ALA A 369 -6.74 -5.43 19.39
C ALA A 369 -6.68 -3.88 19.38
N ALA A 370 -7.59 -3.23 20.09
CA ALA A 370 -7.59 -1.78 20.26
C ALA A 370 -6.40 -1.24 21.09
N ASP A 371 -5.77 -2.06 21.94
CA ASP A 371 -4.61 -1.64 22.74
C ASP A 371 -3.36 -1.39 21.89
N TYR A 372 -3.29 -2.00 20.71
CA TYR A 372 -2.22 -1.80 19.73
C TYR A 372 -2.34 -0.48 18.97
N LEU A 373 -3.46 0.23 19.12
CA LEU A 373 -3.78 1.43 18.37
C LEU A 373 -4.09 2.58 19.32
N SER A 374 -3.78 3.79 18.89
CA SER A 374 -4.24 5.01 19.55
C SER A 374 -4.59 6.05 18.52
N LYS A 375 -5.67 6.79 18.75
CA LYS A 375 -6.10 7.88 17.90
C LYS A 375 -5.87 9.21 18.60
N ILE A 376 -5.32 10.18 17.87
CA ILE A 376 -5.16 11.56 18.32
C ILE A 376 -6.07 12.40 17.45
N ALA A 377 -7.05 13.06 18.06
CA ALA A 377 -7.93 13.97 17.34
C ALA A 377 -7.20 15.26 17.02
N VAL A 378 -7.41 15.83 15.84
CA VAL A 378 -6.84 17.13 15.46
C VAL A 378 -7.96 18.15 15.31
N THR A 379 -7.85 19.27 16.00
CA THR A 379 -8.83 20.37 15.87
C THR A 379 -8.52 21.20 14.64
N THR A 380 -8.95 20.74 13.47
CA THR A 380 -8.60 21.33 12.16
C THR A 380 -8.93 22.82 12.05
N GLY A 381 -10.06 23.26 12.63
CA GLY A 381 -10.50 24.66 12.59
C GLY A 381 -9.59 25.64 13.35
N GLN A 382 -8.62 25.15 14.12
CA GLN A 382 -7.66 25.97 14.88
C GLN A 382 -6.24 25.86 14.32
N LEU A 383 -6.03 25.16 13.21
CA LEU A 383 -4.70 25.04 12.58
C LEU A 383 -4.35 26.35 11.86
N ALA A 384 -3.29 27.00 12.31
CA ALA A 384 -2.67 28.16 11.68
C ALA A 384 -1.30 27.79 11.12
N PHE A 385 -1.07 28.12 9.86
CA PHE A 385 0.15 27.81 9.10
C PHE A 385 0.96 29.05 8.70
N THR A 386 0.51 30.24 9.10
CA THR A 386 1.05 31.55 8.73
C THR A 386 1.33 32.40 9.94
#